data_AF-A0A9D1WRJ4-F1
#
_entry.id   AF-A0A9D1WRJ4-F1
#
_cell.length_a   1.000
_cell.length_b   1.000
_cell.length_c   1.000
_cell.angle_alpha   90.00
_cell.angle_beta   90.00
_cell.angle_gamma   90.00
#
_symmetry.space_group_name_H-M   'P 1'
#
loop_
_entity.id
_entity.type
_entity.pdbx_description
1 polymer ?
#
loop_
_entity_poly.entity_id
_entity_poly.type
_entity_poly.pdbx_seq_one_letter_code
_entity_poly.pdbx_strand_id
1 'polypeptide(L)'
;MERLDTVPAVIRPGRWKGRGLLALACAAALVLAGCAQKPGGQAAPSASLPASSQAQQAPVPQAASQPEAESPEESLHPYLEELISQTASQLIQPGMGEYERAKAAFDYMVEHTVLDQPIGLDLWRVHGGGDQPIPYLQQRALSPLRFGVGMCEDYAAALTLLLRGMGLEAQYVPGLTYSVEGNLVDHAWTVVRIDGVWYHLDSQLEDNISRHGEIRYRYFLKGDATLAGSHRWGRNLVSSGLLSPEQNAQIVEEFPTPACPQDYDPVPPRRPLEEAPAPDLSALHRQAREEVAAWEAENGPLPPMQLNTTPPVFGLEGFGPSDEG
;
A
#
# COMPACT_ATOMS: atom_id res chain seq x y z
N MET A 1 -35.33 8.85 -11.90
CA MET A 1 -34.89 7.44 -11.73
C MET A 1 -34.45 6.95 -13.09
N GLU A 2 -33.44 7.61 -13.65
CA GLU A 2 -32.82 7.23 -14.90
C GLU A 2 -31.73 6.21 -14.62
N ARG A 3 -31.57 5.24 -15.52
CA ARG A 3 -30.46 4.31 -15.45
C ARG A 3 -29.26 5.06 -16.00
N LEU A 4 -28.28 5.33 -15.14
CA LEU A 4 -26.92 5.57 -15.62
C LEU A 4 -26.48 4.32 -16.38
N ASP A 5 -25.86 4.53 -17.53
CA ASP A 5 -25.37 3.43 -18.35
C ASP A 5 -24.35 2.61 -17.56
N THR A 6 -24.38 1.28 -17.76
CA THR A 6 -23.45 0.36 -17.10
C THR A 6 -22.02 0.84 -17.30
N VAL A 7 -21.32 1.14 -16.20
CA VAL A 7 -19.87 1.38 -16.20
C VAL A 7 -19.23 0.23 -16.99
N PRO A 8 -18.56 0.50 -18.12
CA PRO A 8 -18.00 -0.57 -18.93
C PRO A 8 -16.96 -1.30 -18.09
N ALA A 9 -17.06 -2.63 -18.05
CA ALA A 9 -16.06 -3.47 -17.39
C ALA A 9 -14.65 -3.06 -17.82
N VAL A 10 -13.69 -3.04 -16.90
CA VAL A 10 -12.34 -2.51 -17.13
C VAL A 10 -11.63 -3.32 -18.23
N ILE A 11 -11.70 -2.84 -19.48
CA ILE A 11 -11.05 -3.47 -20.63
C ILE A 11 -9.55 -3.15 -20.56
N ARG A 12 -8.73 -4.18 -20.30
CA ARG A 12 -7.25 -4.17 -20.41
C ARG A 12 -6.72 -3.49 -21.70
N PRO A 13 -5.90 -2.41 -21.63
CA PRO A 13 -5.38 -1.73 -22.84
C PRO A 13 -3.88 -1.33 -22.83
N GLY A 14 -3.10 -1.49 -23.94
CA GLY A 14 -1.90 -0.68 -24.42
C GLY A 14 -0.34 -0.83 -24.08
N ARG A 15 0.31 -1.96 -23.68
CA ARG A 15 1.69 -1.97 -23.05
C ARG A 15 2.77 -1.66 -24.06
N TRP A 16 3.86 -1.14 -23.52
CA TRP A 16 4.97 -0.71 -24.33
C TRP A 16 6.33 -1.21 -23.84
N LYS A 17 7.08 -1.84 -24.75
CA LYS A 17 8.46 -2.28 -24.51
C LYS A 17 9.45 -1.14 -24.76
N GLY A 18 9.44 -0.20 -23.81
CA GLY A 18 10.59 0.61 -23.39
C GLY A 18 11.01 1.81 -24.26
N ARG A 19 11.32 2.92 -23.58
CA ARG A 19 12.70 3.43 -23.37
C ARG A 19 12.72 4.62 -22.42
N GLY A 20 13.77 4.71 -21.61
CA GLY A 20 14.18 5.95 -20.93
C GLY A 20 13.70 6.09 -19.49
N LEU A 21 14.49 5.60 -18.53
CA LEU A 21 14.57 6.31 -17.25
C LEU A 21 15.09 7.72 -17.55
N LEU A 22 14.47 8.76 -16.99
CA LEU A 22 15.24 9.94 -16.58
C LEU A 22 16.07 9.55 -15.35
N ALA A 23 17.13 8.78 -15.59
CA ALA A 23 18.21 8.70 -14.63
C ALA A 23 18.93 10.06 -14.66
N LEU A 24 18.83 10.81 -13.56
CA LEU A 24 19.68 11.98 -13.34
C LEU A 24 21.13 11.49 -13.27
N ALA A 25 21.84 11.65 -14.38
CA ALA A 25 23.23 11.23 -14.49
C ALA A 25 24.15 12.23 -13.80
N CYS A 26 24.84 11.80 -12.75
CA CYS A 26 26.09 12.40 -12.29
C CYS A 26 27.17 11.33 -12.21
N ALA A 27 28.38 11.68 -12.66
CA ALA A 27 29.37 10.72 -13.10
C ALA A 27 30.16 10.05 -11.94
N ALA A 28 30.41 8.75 -12.08
CA ALA A 28 31.37 8.04 -11.23
C ALA A 28 32.82 8.35 -11.64
N ALA A 29 33.64 8.78 -10.69
CA ALA A 29 35.09 8.80 -10.81
C ALA A 29 35.68 7.66 -9.96
N LEU A 30 36.10 6.57 -10.62
CA LEU A 30 36.81 5.46 -9.98
C LEU A 30 38.25 5.86 -9.64
N VAL A 31 38.64 5.71 -8.38
CA VAL A 31 40.05 5.54 -7.99
C VAL A 31 40.20 4.16 -7.36
N LEU A 32 41.11 3.38 -7.95
CA LEU A 32 41.43 2.01 -7.53
C LEU A 32 42.36 2.02 -6.31
N ALA A 33 42.00 1.27 -5.27
CA ALA A 33 42.95 0.73 -4.31
C ALA A 33 42.41 -0.59 -3.75
N GLY A 34 42.88 -1.71 -4.29
CA GLY A 34 42.60 -3.03 -3.73
C GLY A 34 43.67 -3.43 -2.72
N CYS A 35 43.29 -4.26 -1.75
CA CYS A 35 44.13 -5.36 -1.25
C CYS A 35 43.27 -6.36 -0.49
N ALA A 36 43.39 -7.64 -0.84
CA ALA A 36 42.69 -8.73 -0.17
C ALA A 36 43.58 -9.38 0.89
N GLN A 37 43.00 -9.87 1.99
CA GLN A 37 43.29 -11.23 2.50
C GLN A 37 42.44 -11.65 3.72
N LYS A 38 42.00 -12.91 3.65
CA LYS A 38 41.63 -13.86 4.71
C LYS A 38 42.33 -15.20 4.31
N PRO A 39 42.36 -16.28 5.11
CA PRO A 39 41.80 -16.46 6.45
C PRO A 39 42.81 -16.99 7.50
N GLY A 40 42.38 -17.09 8.75
CA GLY A 40 43.01 -17.91 9.78
C GLY A 40 41.94 -18.28 10.82
N GLY A 41 41.80 -19.56 11.14
CA GLY A 41 40.80 -20.05 12.09
C GLY A 41 41.40 -20.97 13.14
N GLN A 42 40.65 -21.21 14.21
CA GLN A 42 40.74 -22.39 15.07
C GLN A 42 39.50 -22.49 15.97
N ALA A 43 39.17 -23.70 16.41
CA ALA A 43 37.95 -24.01 17.15
C ALA A 43 38.23 -24.29 18.64
N ALA A 44 37.22 -23.97 19.48
CA ALA A 44 36.78 -24.56 20.76
C ALA A 44 37.79 -25.20 21.75
N PRO A 45 37.47 -25.18 23.06
CA PRO A 45 36.75 -26.34 23.57
C PRO A 45 35.59 -26.03 24.54
N SER A 46 34.90 -27.10 24.94
CA SER A 46 33.62 -27.14 25.67
C SER A 46 33.77 -27.19 27.20
N ALA A 47 32.76 -26.69 27.93
CA ALA A 47 32.39 -27.09 29.30
C ALA A 47 30.89 -26.76 29.52
N SER A 48 29.98 -27.74 29.48
CA SER A 48 29.47 -28.51 30.65
C SER A 48 28.31 -27.84 31.39
N LEU A 49 27.11 -28.43 31.26
CA LEU A 49 25.87 -28.09 32.00
C LEU A 49 25.91 -28.57 33.46
N PRO A 50 24.93 -28.13 34.29
CA PRO A 50 24.11 -29.15 34.94
C PRO A 50 22.58 -28.91 34.93
N ALA A 51 21.87 -30.04 34.84
CA ALA A 51 20.54 -30.39 35.35
C ALA A 51 19.44 -29.32 35.59
N SER A 52 18.35 -29.49 34.83
CA SER A 52 16.94 -29.54 35.26
C SER A 52 16.53 -28.91 36.60
N SER A 53 15.68 -27.88 36.50
CA SER A 53 14.68 -27.55 37.53
C SER A 53 13.29 -27.52 36.90
N GLN A 54 12.30 -28.09 37.58
CA GLN A 54 10.90 -28.08 37.13
C GLN A 54 10.29 -26.70 37.40
N ALA A 55 9.90 -26.00 36.34
CA ALA A 55 9.00 -24.85 36.44
C ALA A 55 7.58 -25.29 36.05
N GLN A 56 6.62 -25.03 36.94
CA GLN A 56 5.23 -25.47 36.79
C GLN A 56 4.54 -24.68 35.66
N GLN A 57 3.62 -25.34 34.95
CA GLN A 57 2.72 -24.66 34.02
C GLN A 57 1.80 -23.71 34.81
N ALA A 58 2.06 -22.41 34.70
CA ALA A 58 1.07 -21.41 35.09
C ALA A 58 -0.11 -21.46 34.10
N PRO A 59 -1.36 -21.30 34.55
CA PRO A 59 -2.51 -21.30 33.65
C PRO A 59 -2.42 -20.10 32.69
N VAL A 60 -2.63 -20.36 31.40
CA VAL A 60 -2.76 -19.31 30.38
C VAL A 60 -3.94 -18.43 30.77
N PRO A 61 -3.76 -17.12 31.01
CA PRO A 61 -4.90 -16.23 31.15
C PRO A 61 -5.63 -16.20 29.82
N GLN A 62 -6.93 -16.53 29.80
CA GLN A 62 -7.75 -16.21 28.64
C GLN A 62 -7.62 -14.71 28.40
N ALA A 63 -7.14 -14.33 27.21
CA ALA A 63 -7.11 -12.94 26.80
C ALA A 63 -8.56 -12.44 26.76
N ALA A 64 -8.95 -11.68 27.79
CA ALA A 64 -10.21 -10.97 27.78
C ALA A 64 -10.17 -10.00 26.60
N SER A 65 -11.13 -10.14 25.68
CA SER A 65 -11.28 -9.25 24.53
C SER A 65 -11.31 -7.81 25.03
N GLN A 66 -10.26 -7.04 24.72
CA GLN A 66 -10.32 -5.60 24.92
C GLN A 66 -11.28 -5.03 23.87
N PRO A 67 -12.12 -4.05 24.22
CA PRO A 67 -12.93 -3.38 23.22
C PRO A 67 -11.98 -2.70 22.23
N GLU A 68 -12.09 -3.08 20.97
CA GLU A 68 -11.37 -2.43 19.88
C GLU A 68 -11.78 -0.96 19.88
N ALA A 69 -10.79 -0.07 19.96
CA ALA A 69 -11.02 1.35 19.83
C ALA A 69 -11.27 1.64 18.34
N GLU A 70 -12.51 1.39 17.91
CA GLU A 70 -13.02 1.83 16.61
C GLU A 70 -12.78 3.35 16.51
N SER A 71 -11.82 3.74 15.67
CA SER A 71 -11.85 5.08 15.09
C SER A 71 -13.21 5.23 14.40
N PRO A 72 -13.87 6.39 14.51
CA PRO A 72 -15.19 6.56 13.90
C PRO A 72 -15.08 6.24 12.41
N GLU A 73 -15.84 5.23 11.95
CA GLU A 73 -15.91 4.89 10.54
C GLU A 73 -16.54 6.06 9.80
N GLU A 74 -15.68 6.95 9.30
CA GLU A 74 -16.09 8.10 8.52
C GLU A 74 -16.75 7.59 7.23
N SER A 75 -18.04 7.89 7.09
CA SER A 75 -18.90 7.34 6.04
C SER A 75 -18.27 7.50 4.65
N LEU A 76 -18.28 6.43 3.86
CA LEU A 76 -17.81 6.48 2.48
C LEU A 76 -18.63 7.49 1.67
N HIS A 77 -17.94 8.26 0.84
CA HIS A 77 -18.57 9.06 -0.19
C HIS A 77 -19.28 8.14 -1.20
N PRO A 78 -20.52 8.44 -1.65
CA PRO A 78 -21.31 7.52 -2.46
C PRO A 78 -20.62 7.02 -3.73
N TYR A 79 -19.79 7.86 -4.38
CA TYR A 79 -19.05 7.44 -5.57
C TYR A 79 -17.96 6.42 -5.25
N LEU A 80 -17.30 6.54 -4.09
CA LEU A 80 -16.32 5.56 -3.63
C LEU A 80 -17.01 4.26 -3.21
N GLU A 81 -18.14 4.34 -2.51
CA GLU A 81 -18.96 3.17 -2.17
C GLU A 81 -19.39 2.40 -3.45
N GLU A 82 -19.83 3.11 -4.49
CA GLU A 82 -20.16 2.53 -5.79
C GLU A 82 -18.95 1.82 -6.43
N LEU A 83 -17.80 2.50 -6.56
CA LEU A 83 -16.60 1.92 -7.17
C LEU A 83 -16.09 0.69 -6.40
N ILE A 84 -16.11 0.74 -5.07
CA ILE A 84 -15.74 -0.38 -4.19
C ILE A 84 -16.71 -1.56 -4.41
N SER A 85 -18.02 -1.30 -4.39
CA SER A 85 -19.07 -2.32 -4.55
C SER A 85 -19.01 -2.97 -5.94
N GLN A 86 -18.87 -2.18 -7.01
CA GLN A 86 -18.68 -2.67 -8.37
C GLN A 86 -17.44 -3.56 -8.50
N THR A 87 -16.31 -3.16 -7.91
CA THR A 87 -15.07 -3.95 -7.92
C THR A 87 -15.22 -5.24 -7.10
N ALA A 88 -15.68 -5.14 -5.84
CA ALA A 88 -15.87 -6.27 -4.95
C ALA A 88 -16.84 -7.32 -5.53
N SER A 89 -17.89 -6.89 -6.23
CA SER A 89 -18.86 -7.81 -6.88
C SER A 89 -18.26 -8.69 -7.98
N GLN A 90 -17.12 -8.28 -8.57
CA GLN A 90 -16.38 -9.05 -9.58
C GLN A 90 -15.40 -10.05 -8.94
N LEU A 91 -15.00 -9.81 -7.68
CA LEU A 91 -13.97 -10.58 -6.97
C LEU A 91 -14.56 -11.60 -5.99
N ILE A 92 -15.63 -11.24 -5.28
CA ILE A 92 -16.25 -12.11 -4.27
C ILE A 92 -17.05 -13.23 -4.94
N GLN A 93 -16.77 -14.47 -4.53
CA GLN A 93 -17.58 -15.64 -4.89
C GLN A 93 -18.20 -16.28 -3.64
N PRO A 94 -19.38 -16.92 -3.74
CA PRO A 94 -20.01 -17.59 -2.61
C PRO A 94 -19.09 -18.65 -1.98
N GLY A 95 -18.88 -18.56 -0.67
CA GLY A 95 -18.05 -19.49 0.10
C GLY A 95 -16.59 -19.07 0.28
N MET A 96 -16.13 -17.94 -0.29
CA MET A 96 -14.78 -17.44 -0.04
C MET A 96 -14.53 -17.09 1.44
N GLY A 97 -13.48 -17.66 2.01
CA GLY A 97 -12.95 -17.29 3.32
C GLY A 97 -12.23 -15.93 3.32
N GLU A 98 -11.65 -15.56 4.45
CA GLU A 98 -10.92 -14.30 4.61
C GLU A 98 -9.66 -14.24 3.74
N TYR A 99 -8.83 -15.29 3.80
CA TYR A 99 -7.64 -15.44 2.96
C TYR A 99 -7.96 -15.31 1.46
N GLU A 100 -9.03 -15.95 0.99
CA GLU A 100 -9.39 -15.97 -0.43
C GLU A 100 -9.85 -14.60 -0.92
N ARG A 101 -10.63 -13.87 -0.10
CA ARG A 101 -11.02 -12.48 -0.34
C ARG A 101 -9.80 -11.55 -0.35
N ALA A 102 -8.90 -11.67 0.63
CA ALA A 102 -7.69 -10.86 0.70
C ALA A 102 -6.75 -11.13 -0.48
N LYS A 103 -6.61 -12.40 -0.88
CA LYS A 103 -5.82 -12.78 -2.05
C LYS A 103 -6.44 -12.25 -3.35
N ALA A 104 -7.76 -12.33 -3.52
CA ALA A 104 -8.44 -11.82 -4.70
C ALA A 104 -8.30 -10.29 -4.83
N ALA A 105 -8.43 -9.54 -3.74
CA ALA A 105 -8.19 -8.09 -3.74
C ALA A 105 -6.73 -7.76 -4.08
N PHE A 106 -5.76 -8.45 -3.47
CA PHE A 106 -4.35 -8.24 -3.73
C PHE A 106 -3.93 -8.59 -5.17
N ASP A 107 -4.37 -9.75 -5.68
CA ASP A 107 -4.18 -10.16 -7.08
C ASP A 107 -4.80 -9.12 -8.03
N TYR A 108 -6.01 -8.65 -7.75
CA TYR A 108 -6.68 -7.62 -8.56
C TYR A 108 -5.84 -6.34 -8.64
N MET A 109 -5.34 -5.83 -7.52
CA MET A 109 -4.52 -4.61 -7.49
C MET A 109 -3.22 -4.77 -8.29
N VAL A 110 -2.53 -5.92 -8.19
CA VAL A 110 -1.31 -6.22 -8.96
C VAL A 110 -1.58 -6.36 -10.46
N GLU A 111 -2.77 -6.84 -10.85
CA GLU A 111 -3.14 -7.08 -12.26
C GLU A 111 -3.76 -5.88 -12.98
N HIS A 112 -4.47 -5.02 -12.25
CA HIS A 112 -5.35 -3.99 -12.82
C HIS A 112 -4.91 -2.57 -12.46
N THR A 113 -3.82 -2.39 -11.72
CA THR A 113 -3.26 -1.08 -11.39
C THR A 113 -1.92 -0.83 -12.09
N VAL A 114 -1.60 0.45 -12.27
CA VAL A 114 -0.41 0.94 -12.96
C VAL A 114 0.24 2.03 -12.14
N LEU A 115 1.54 1.87 -11.88
CA LEU A 115 2.36 2.91 -11.29
C LEU A 115 2.52 4.11 -12.24
N ASP A 116 1.74 5.16 -12.01
CA ASP A 116 1.84 6.48 -12.63
C ASP A 116 1.09 7.52 -11.76
N GLN A 117 1.08 8.79 -12.15
CA GLN A 117 0.36 9.83 -11.43
C GLN A 117 -1.16 9.59 -11.43
N PRO A 118 -1.86 9.81 -10.30
CA PRO A 118 -3.29 9.55 -10.20
C PRO A 118 -4.14 10.49 -11.07
N ILE A 119 -5.25 9.95 -11.58
CA ILE A 119 -6.15 10.57 -12.55
C ILE A 119 -7.52 10.83 -11.90
N GLY A 120 -8.11 12.00 -12.16
CA GLY A 120 -9.50 12.30 -11.80
C GLY A 120 -9.80 12.29 -10.30
N LEU A 121 -8.82 12.67 -9.47
CA LEU A 121 -8.94 12.75 -8.01
C LEU A 121 -10.09 13.67 -7.53
N ASP A 122 -10.64 14.51 -8.40
CA ASP A 122 -11.78 15.39 -8.16
C ASP A 122 -13.13 14.86 -8.69
N LEU A 123 -13.18 13.68 -9.33
CA LEU A 123 -14.40 13.15 -9.95
C LEU A 123 -15.54 12.86 -8.98
N TRP A 124 -15.24 12.60 -7.70
CA TRP A 124 -16.27 12.46 -6.66
C TRP A 124 -17.18 13.69 -6.57
N ARG A 125 -16.67 14.88 -6.93
CA ARG A 125 -17.41 16.15 -6.92
C ARG A 125 -18.54 16.19 -7.96
N VAL A 126 -18.41 15.43 -9.05
CA VAL A 126 -19.42 15.37 -10.13
C VAL A 126 -20.28 14.11 -10.09
N HIS A 127 -19.80 13.04 -9.42
CA HIS A 127 -20.54 11.77 -9.26
C HIS A 127 -21.27 11.61 -7.90
N GLY A 128 -21.00 12.48 -6.92
CA GLY A 128 -21.77 12.53 -5.66
C GLY A 128 -21.82 13.90 -4.98
N GLY A 129 -20.99 14.86 -5.40
CA GLY A 129 -20.98 16.21 -4.84
C GLY A 129 -20.27 16.30 -3.50
N GLY A 130 -20.55 17.37 -2.76
CA GLY A 130 -19.91 17.70 -1.48
C GLY A 130 -19.29 19.10 -1.50
N ASP A 131 -19.36 19.80 -0.37
CA ASP A 131 -18.82 21.15 -0.18
C ASP A 131 -17.43 21.16 0.48
N GLN A 132 -17.04 20.05 1.11
CA GLN A 132 -15.73 19.82 1.72
C GLN A 132 -14.96 18.69 0.99
N PRO A 133 -13.62 18.70 1.00
CA PRO A 133 -12.82 17.61 0.43
C PRO A 133 -13.07 16.30 1.20
N ILE A 134 -13.21 15.19 0.47
CA ILE A 134 -13.35 13.86 1.09
C ILE A 134 -12.06 13.43 1.84
N PRO A 135 -12.15 12.46 2.76
CA PRO A 135 -11.00 12.02 3.56
C PRO A 135 -9.86 11.48 2.70
N TYR A 136 -8.60 11.70 3.12
CA TYR A 136 -7.39 11.31 2.38
C TYR A 136 -7.45 9.88 1.82
N LEU A 137 -7.88 8.91 2.64
CA LEU A 137 -7.97 7.51 2.24
C LEU A 137 -8.96 7.29 1.07
N GLN A 138 -10.09 8.00 1.09
CA GLN A 138 -11.09 7.96 0.02
C GLN A 138 -10.58 8.71 -1.23
N GLN A 139 -9.91 9.84 -1.01
CA GLN A 139 -9.30 10.66 -2.06
C GLN A 139 -8.27 9.87 -2.87
N ARG A 140 -7.29 9.23 -2.23
CA ARG A 140 -6.22 8.45 -2.91
C ARG A 140 -6.73 7.14 -3.53
N ALA A 141 -7.77 6.53 -2.96
CA ALA A 141 -8.35 5.29 -3.50
C ALA A 141 -9.05 5.47 -4.86
N LEU A 142 -9.50 6.69 -5.21
CA LEU A 142 -10.33 6.96 -6.38
C LEU A 142 -9.65 6.53 -7.69
N SER A 143 -8.41 6.97 -7.93
CA SER A 143 -7.75 6.75 -9.22
C SER A 143 -7.49 5.26 -9.54
N PRO A 144 -6.97 4.42 -8.62
CA PRO A 144 -6.84 3.00 -8.88
C PRO A 144 -8.18 2.30 -9.08
N LEU A 145 -9.20 2.61 -8.26
CA LEU A 145 -10.52 1.98 -8.38
C LEU A 145 -11.25 2.36 -9.68
N ARG A 146 -11.08 3.60 -10.17
CA ARG A 146 -11.77 4.12 -11.37
C ARG A 146 -11.00 3.91 -12.68
N PHE A 147 -9.66 3.95 -12.63
CA PHE A 147 -8.80 4.00 -13.82
C PHE A 147 -7.67 2.97 -13.83
N GLY A 148 -7.40 2.28 -12.71
CA GLY A 148 -6.25 1.38 -12.62
C GLY A 148 -4.92 2.11 -12.67
N VAL A 149 -4.82 3.33 -12.13
CA VAL A 149 -3.59 4.15 -12.14
C VAL A 149 -3.38 4.78 -10.77
N GLY A 150 -2.13 4.80 -10.27
CA GLY A 150 -1.78 5.56 -9.07
C GLY A 150 -0.36 5.29 -8.55
N MET A 151 0.03 6.01 -7.49
CA MET A 151 1.28 5.84 -6.76
C MET A 151 1.11 4.85 -5.59
N CYS A 152 2.16 4.60 -4.81
CA CYS A 152 2.15 3.63 -3.70
C CYS A 152 1.02 3.89 -2.68
N GLU A 153 0.76 5.14 -2.36
CA GLU A 153 -0.30 5.56 -1.46
C GLU A 153 -1.70 5.42 -2.07
N ASP A 154 -1.83 5.49 -3.39
CA ASP A 154 -3.09 5.22 -4.08
C ASP A 154 -3.36 3.69 -4.09
N TYR A 155 -2.36 2.86 -4.41
CA TYR A 155 -2.44 1.39 -4.32
C TYR A 155 -2.86 0.94 -2.91
N ALA A 156 -2.20 1.48 -1.88
CA ALA A 156 -2.48 1.19 -0.48
C ALA A 156 -3.89 1.65 -0.07
N ALA A 157 -4.32 2.84 -0.49
CA ALA A 157 -5.64 3.36 -0.19
C ALA A 157 -6.75 2.52 -0.84
N ALA A 158 -6.62 2.22 -2.12
CA ALA A 158 -7.57 1.41 -2.87
C ALA A 158 -7.65 -0.03 -2.35
N LEU A 159 -6.50 -0.67 -2.06
CA LEU A 159 -6.48 -2.01 -1.46
C LEU A 159 -7.15 -2.00 -0.07
N THR A 160 -6.87 -1.00 0.78
CA THR A 160 -7.48 -0.88 2.11
C THR A 160 -9.01 -0.77 2.02
N LEU A 161 -9.52 0.11 1.15
CA LEU A 161 -10.98 0.28 1.00
C LEU A 161 -11.66 -0.91 0.31
N LEU A 162 -10.99 -1.55 -0.66
CA LEU A 162 -11.49 -2.74 -1.32
C LEU A 162 -11.61 -3.93 -0.33
N LEU A 163 -10.60 -4.14 0.51
CA LEU A 163 -10.65 -5.17 1.56
C LEU A 163 -11.79 -4.92 2.55
N ARG A 164 -11.97 -3.66 3.01
CA ARG A 164 -13.12 -3.26 3.85
C ARG A 164 -14.45 -3.54 3.16
N GLY A 165 -14.60 -3.14 1.90
CA GLY A 165 -15.80 -3.45 1.08
C GLY A 165 -16.02 -4.95 0.84
N MET A 166 -14.98 -5.77 0.93
CA MET A 166 -15.06 -7.23 0.89
C MET A 166 -15.31 -7.86 2.27
N GLY A 167 -15.54 -7.06 3.32
CA GLY A 167 -15.84 -7.52 4.67
C GLY A 167 -14.61 -8.08 5.40
N LEU A 168 -13.47 -7.40 5.24
CA LEU A 168 -12.21 -7.64 5.96
C LEU A 168 -11.77 -6.37 6.67
N GLU A 169 -11.26 -6.49 7.89
CA GLU A 169 -10.59 -5.37 8.52
C GLU A 169 -9.25 -5.11 7.86
N ALA A 170 -9.04 -3.89 7.40
CA ALA A 170 -7.80 -3.44 6.81
C ALA A 170 -7.45 -2.02 7.26
N GLN A 171 -6.17 -1.71 7.32
CA GLN A 171 -5.67 -0.36 7.62
C GLN A 171 -4.60 0.04 6.62
N TYR A 172 -4.61 1.33 6.26
CA TYR A 172 -3.57 1.96 5.48
C TYR A 172 -2.35 2.20 6.37
N VAL A 173 -1.16 1.83 5.88
CA VAL A 173 0.11 1.99 6.58
C VAL A 173 0.98 2.97 5.81
N PRO A 174 1.19 4.19 6.33
CA PRO A 174 2.26 5.05 5.86
C PRO A 174 3.61 4.48 6.35
N GLY A 175 4.62 4.38 5.47
CA GLY A 175 5.99 4.14 5.90
C GLY A 175 7.08 4.63 4.94
N LEU A 176 8.32 4.21 5.17
CA LEU A 176 9.43 4.33 4.23
C LEU A 176 9.78 2.95 3.68
N THR A 177 10.31 2.89 2.46
CA THR A 177 10.94 1.70 1.88
C THR A 177 12.27 2.07 1.24
N TYR A 178 13.09 1.08 0.86
CA TYR A 178 14.34 1.35 0.14
C TYR A 178 14.11 1.43 -1.36
N SER A 179 14.58 2.51 -2.00
CA SER A 179 14.65 2.65 -3.46
C SER A 179 15.66 1.65 -4.06
N VAL A 180 15.67 1.53 -5.39
CA VAL A 180 16.63 0.64 -6.09
C VAL A 180 18.08 1.13 -5.97
N GLU A 181 18.28 2.41 -5.67
CA GLU A 181 19.57 3.03 -5.33
C GLU A 181 19.98 2.80 -3.87
N GLY A 182 19.08 2.27 -3.03
CA GLY A 182 19.33 1.99 -1.60
C GLY A 182 19.08 3.17 -0.65
N ASN A 183 18.49 4.27 -1.13
CA ASN A 183 18.04 5.37 -0.28
C ASN A 183 16.68 5.03 0.34
N LEU A 184 16.38 5.53 1.54
CA LEU A 184 15.01 5.48 2.06
C LEU A 184 14.16 6.51 1.33
N VAL A 185 12.97 6.09 0.90
CA VAL A 185 11.97 6.92 0.23
C VAL A 185 10.59 6.67 0.81
N ASP A 186 9.75 7.67 0.68
CA ASP A 186 8.35 7.70 1.09
C ASP A 186 7.58 6.56 0.42
N HIS A 187 6.73 5.87 1.19
CA HIS A 187 6.00 4.69 0.72
C HIS A 187 4.71 4.46 1.50
N ALA A 188 3.83 3.60 0.98
CA ALA A 188 2.62 3.20 1.67
C ALA A 188 2.15 1.82 1.22
N TRP A 189 1.52 1.09 2.13
CA TRP A 189 0.96 -0.23 1.91
C TRP A 189 -0.23 -0.49 2.83
N THR A 190 -0.73 -1.72 2.89
CA THR A 190 -1.92 -2.09 3.67
C THR A 190 -1.57 -3.16 4.70
N VAL A 191 -2.27 -3.19 5.84
CA VAL A 191 -2.39 -4.38 6.68
C VAL A 191 -3.82 -4.89 6.66
N VAL A 192 -3.99 -6.20 6.80
CA VAL A 192 -5.29 -6.88 6.82
C VAL A 192 -5.35 -7.88 7.98
N ARG A 193 -6.53 -8.04 8.60
CA ARG A 193 -6.79 -9.11 9.59
C ARG A 193 -7.35 -10.35 8.89
N ILE A 194 -6.73 -11.50 9.13
CA ILE A 194 -7.15 -12.83 8.64
C ILE A 194 -7.12 -13.78 9.83
N ASP A 195 -8.24 -14.45 10.11
CA ASP A 195 -8.40 -15.41 11.22
C ASP A 195 -7.97 -14.82 12.59
N GLY A 196 -8.19 -13.51 12.77
CA GLY A 196 -7.82 -12.75 13.98
C GLY A 196 -6.35 -12.29 14.05
N VAL A 197 -5.52 -12.58 13.05
CA VAL A 197 -4.10 -12.19 12.98
C VAL A 197 -3.89 -11.12 11.91
N TRP A 198 -3.09 -10.11 12.21
CA TRP A 198 -2.75 -9.04 11.25
C TRP A 198 -1.55 -9.41 10.37
N TYR A 199 -1.60 -9.01 9.10
CA TYR A 199 -0.56 -9.23 8.10
C TYR A 199 -0.41 -8.04 7.16
N HIS A 200 0.82 -7.78 6.71
CA HIS A 200 1.14 -6.78 5.70
C HIS A 200 0.82 -7.27 4.28
N LEU A 201 0.35 -6.34 3.46
CA LEU A 201 0.07 -6.44 2.03
C LEU A 201 0.63 -5.22 1.30
N ASP A 202 1.67 -5.40 0.50
CA ASP A 202 2.18 -4.36 -0.40
C ASP A 202 2.04 -4.82 -1.87
N SER A 203 0.94 -4.42 -2.49
CA SER A 203 0.62 -4.73 -3.88
C SER A 203 1.45 -3.90 -4.87
N GLN A 204 1.99 -2.74 -4.47
CA GLN A 204 2.76 -1.88 -5.36
C GLN A 204 4.18 -2.42 -5.57
N LEU A 205 4.86 -2.83 -4.49
CA LEU A 205 6.15 -3.50 -4.64
C LEU A 205 6.01 -4.89 -5.23
N GLU A 206 4.91 -5.61 -4.99
CA GLU A 206 4.64 -6.88 -5.67
C GLU A 206 4.47 -6.69 -7.19
N ASP A 207 3.67 -5.72 -7.66
CA ASP A 207 3.59 -5.35 -9.09
C ASP A 207 4.99 -5.04 -9.65
N ASN A 208 5.74 -4.16 -8.97
CA ASN A 208 7.07 -3.77 -9.41
C ASN A 208 8.04 -4.95 -9.60
N ILE A 209 7.97 -6.00 -8.76
CA ILE A 209 8.75 -7.23 -8.94
C ILE A 209 8.10 -8.28 -9.86
N SER A 210 6.81 -8.14 -10.17
CA SER A 210 6.02 -9.05 -11.03
C SER A 210 6.17 -8.74 -12.52
N ARG A 211 6.86 -7.64 -12.87
CA ARG A 211 7.27 -7.22 -14.23
C ARG A 211 8.07 -8.26 -15.05
N HIS A 212 8.28 -9.45 -14.51
CA HIS A 212 8.87 -10.61 -15.18
C HIS A 212 7.84 -11.68 -15.59
N GLY A 213 6.54 -11.37 -15.54
CA GLY A 213 5.46 -12.28 -15.96
C GLY A 213 5.05 -13.31 -14.91
N GLU A 214 5.32 -13.06 -13.62
CA GLU A 214 4.87 -13.90 -12.50
C GLU A 214 4.61 -13.05 -11.24
N ILE A 215 3.47 -13.27 -10.59
CA ILE A 215 3.24 -12.83 -9.21
C ILE A 215 3.94 -13.82 -8.28
N ARG A 216 4.73 -13.30 -7.34
CA ARG A 216 5.66 -14.07 -6.50
C ARG A 216 5.21 -14.20 -5.05
N TYR A 217 4.26 -13.37 -4.62
CA TYR A 217 3.73 -13.30 -3.26
C TYR A 217 4.84 -13.05 -2.21
N ARG A 218 5.81 -12.20 -2.55
CA ARG A 218 6.87 -11.75 -1.62
C ARG A 218 6.35 -10.73 -0.61
N TYR A 219 5.37 -9.94 -1.01
CA TYR A 219 4.75 -8.90 -0.17
C TYR A 219 3.29 -9.21 0.19
N PHE A 220 2.88 -10.48 0.03
CA PHE A 220 1.56 -10.97 0.41
C PHE A 220 1.61 -11.67 1.78
N LEU A 221 0.71 -11.26 2.66
CA LEU A 221 0.49 -11.71 4.04
C LEU A 221 1.79 -11.90 4.86
N LYS A 222 2.53 -10.80 5.05
CA LYS A 222 3.83 -10.79 5.72
C LYS A 222 3.79 -10.31 7.17
N GLY A 223 4.63 -10.90 8.01
CA GLY A 223 4.84 -10.45 9.38
C GLY A 223 5.83 -9.28 9.48
N ASP A 224 5.81 -8.59 10.61
CA ASP A 224 6.67 -7.45 10.94
C ASP A 224 8.15 -7.78 10.73
N ALA A 225 8.59 -8.98 11.17
CA ALA A 225 9.98 -9.42 11.05
C ALA A 225 10.45 -9.55 9.58
N THR A 226 9.56 -10.00 8.69
CA THR A 226 9.85 -10.12 7.26
C THR A 226 9.82 -8.75 6.59
N LEU A 227 8.78 -7.95 6.84
CA LEU A 227 8.62 -6.67 6.17
C LEU A 227 9.67 -5.64 6.62
N ALA A 228 10.07 -5.64 7.90
CA ALA A 228 11.12 -4.78 8.45
C ALA A 228 12.51 -5.00 7.81
N GLY A 229 12.71 -6.08 7.04
CA GLY A 229 13.89 -6.25 6.19
C GLY A 229 14.02 -5.18 5.10
N SER A 230 12.94 -4.51 4.72
CA SER A 230 12.91 -3.45 3.69
C SER A 230 12.09 -2.20 4.06
N HIS A 231 11.15 -2.31 5.00
CA HIS A 231 10.20 -1.24 5.32
C HIS A 231 10.44 -0.61 6.70
N ARG A 232 10.03 0.65 6.86
CA ARG A 232 9.98 1.37 8.14
C ARG A 232 8.59 1.96 8.34
N TRP A 233 7.91 1.63 9.43
CA TRP A 233 6.61 2.19 9.82
C TRP A 233 6.49 2.21 11.34
N GLY A 234 5.54 2.98 11.87
CA GLY A 234 5.16 2.94 13.28
C GLY A 234 6.36 2.90 14.23
N ARG A 235 6.42 1.86 15.07
CA ARG A 235 7.46 1.69 16.09
C ARG A 235 8.87 1.48 15.53
N ASN A 236 9.04 0.79 14.40
CA ASN A 236 10.40 0.55 13.87
C ASN A 236 10.97 1.80 13.18
N LEU A 237 10.10 2.63 12.58
CA LEU A 237 10.43 3.95 12.06
C LEU A 237 10.78 4.91 13.20
N VAL A 238 9.96 4.96 14.24
CA VAL A 238 10.28 5.75 15.45
C VAL A 238 11.62 5.33 16.08
N SER A 239 11.90 4.02 16.14
CA SER A 239 13.18 3.52 16.67
C SER A 239 14.40 3.75 15.77
N SER A 240 14.20 4.17 14.52
CA SER A 240 15.29 4.34 13.55
C SER A 240 16.14 5.59 13.80
N GLY A 241 15.61 6.56 14.55
CA GLY A 241 16.26 7.85 14.80
C GLY A 241 16.25 8.81 13.60
N LEU A 242 15.50 8.50 12.53
CA LEU A 242 15.43 9.31 11.31
C LEU A 242 14.54 10.56 11.46
N LEU A 243 13.58 10.55 12.39
CA LEU A 243 12.51 11.55 12.45
C LEU A 243 12.61 12.45 13.69
N SER A 244 12.05 13.66 13.58
CA SER A 244 11.94 14.61 14.69
C SER A 244 11.06 14.08 15.84
N PRO A 245 11.18 14.60 17.07
CA PRO A 245 10.29 14.24 18.18
C PRO A 245 8.80 14.42 17.86
N GLU A 246 8.45 15.46 17.12
CA GLU A 246 7.09 15.80 16.69
C GLU A 246 6.56 14.78 15.67
N GLN A 247 7.37 14.44 14.66
CA GLN A 247 7.04 13.39 13.68
C GLN A 247 6.86 12.03 14.35
N ASN A 248 7.70 11.71 15.35
CA ASN A 248 7.57 10.48 16.13
C ASN A 248 6.28 10.44 16.97
N ALA A 249 5.88 11.57 17.56
CA ALA A 249 4.60 11.67 18.28
C ALA A 249 3.42 11.49 17.31
N GLN A 250 3.43 12.19 16.17
CA GLN A 250 2.38 12.07 15.15
C GLN A 250 2.18 10.63 14.67
N ILE A 251 3.26 9.89 14.40
CA ILE A 251 3.20 8.47 14.02
C ILE A 251 2.55 7.59 15.10
N VAL A 252 2.84 7.85 16.38
CA VAL A 252 2.29 7.06 17.49
C VAL A 252 0.82 7.40 17.77
N GLU A 253 0.43 8.66 17.60
CA GLU A 253 -0.92 9.15 17.92
C GLU A 253 -1.92 8.97 16.76
N GLU A 254 -1.49 9.26 15.52
CA GLU A 254 -2.38 9.29 14.34
C GLU A 254 -2.31 8.01 13.49
N PHE A 255 -1.19 7.27 13.52
CA PHE A 255 -0.97 6.08 12.66
C PHE A 255 -0.62 4.79 13.44
N PRO A 256 -1.43 4.38 14.43
CA PRO A 256 -1.21 3.16 15.21
C PRO A 256 -1.39 1.90 14.35
N THR A 257 -0.30 1.39 13.76
CA THR A 257 -0.32 0.13 13.01
C THR A 257 -0.35 -1.09 13.95
N PRO A 258 -1.26 -2.06 13.76
CA PRO A 258 -1.26 -3.31 14.51
C PRO A 258 0.01 -4.14 14.26
N ALA A 259 0.41 -4.92 15.26
CA ALA A 259 1.54 -5.84 15.12
C ALA A 259 1.15 -7.04 14.26
N CYS A 260 1.99 -7.36 13.26
CA CYS A 260 1.82 -8.52 12.39
C CYS A 260 2.83 -9.61 12.85
N PRO A 261 2.47 -10.54 13.75
CA PRO A 261 3.44 -11.32 14.52
C PRO A 261 4.27 -12.31 13.69
N GLN A 262 3.78 -12.72 12.51
CA GLN A 262 4.33 -13.80 11.70
C GLN A 262 3.91 -13.69 10.22
N ASP A 263 4.63 -14.37 9.33
CA ASP A 263 4.15 -14.62 7.96
C ASP A 263 2.97 -15.60 7.98
N TYR A 264 2.07 -15.50 6.99
CA TYR A 264 1.02 -16.50 6.75
C TYR A 264 1.62 -17.74 6.05
N ASP A 265 1.21 -18.93 6.49
CA ASP A 265 1.63 -20.23 5.96
C ASP A 265 0.37 -21.02 5.52
N PRO A 266 0.30 -21.54 4.28
CA PRO A 266 1.33 -21.55 3.24
C PRO A 266 1.45 -20.24 2.46
N VAL A 267 2.70 -19.92 2.06
CA VAL A 267 2.96 -18.94 1.00
C VAL A 267 2.35 -19.45 -0.31
N PRO A 268 1.49 -18.67 -1.01
CA PRO A 268 0.88 -19.13 -2.24
C PRO A 268 1.92 -19.44 -3.34
N PRO A 269 1.68 -20.45 -4.19
CA PRO A 269 2.57 -20.74 -5.31
C PRO A 269 2.60 -19.57 -6.28
N ARG A 270 3.75 -19.33 -6.91
CA ARG A 270 3.89 -18.29 -7.93
C ARG A 270 2.88 -18.50 -9.05
N ARG A 271 2.32 -17.40 -9.54
CA ARG A 271 1.26 -17.41 -10.55
C ARG A 271 1.73 -16.67 -11.79
N PRO A 272 1.65 -17.25 -13.01
CA PRO A 272 1.93 -16.52 -14.24
C PRO A 272 1.05 -15.27 -14.32
N LEU A 273 1.69 -14.13 -14.57
CA LEU A 273 1.04 -12.87 -14.85
C LEU A 273 1.10 -12.66 -16.37
N GLU A 274 -0.05 -12.70 -17.03
CA GLU A 274 -0.14 -12.36 -18.45
C GLU A 274 0.27 -10.89 -18.62
N GLU A 275 1.18 -10.58 -19.57
CA GLU A 275 1.56 -9.21 -19.93
C GLU A 275 0.36 -8.49 -20.57
N ALA A 276 -0.59 -8.08 -19.73
CA ALA A 276 -1.69 -7.21 -20.11
C ALA A 276 -1.12 -5.87 -20.57
N PRO A 277 -1.77 -5.21 -21.54
CA PRO A 277 -1.23 -3.99 -22.09
C PRO A 277 -1.55 -2.75 -21.15
N ALA A 278 -0.78 -1.64 -21.18
CA ALA A 278 -0.79 -0.42 -20.34
C ALA A 278 -1.57 0.77 -20.91
N PRO A 279 -2.35 1.48 -20.08
CA PRO A 279 -3.40 2.37 -20.56
C PRO A 279 -2.87 3.53 -21.41
N ASP A 280 -3.72 3.99 -22.33
CA ASP A 280 -3.56 5.33 -22.91
C ASP A 280 -3.91 6.35 -21.82
N LEU A 281 -2.91 6.72 -21.01
CA LEU A 281 -3.02 7.71 -19.95
C LEU A 281 -3.55 9.06 -20.49
N SER A 282 -3.23 9.41 -21.74
CA SER A 282 -3.74 10.63 -22.37
C SER A 282 -5.23 10.55 -22.69
N ALA A 283 -5.75 9.36 -23.01
CA ALA A 283 -7.19 9.11 -23.13
C ALA A 283 -7.87 9.11 -21.75
N LEU A 284 -7.31 8.47 -20.72
CA LEU A 284 -7.89 8.45 -19.38
C LEU A 284 -7.96 9.86 -18.75
N HIS A 285 -6.89 10.65 -18.85
CA HIS A 285 -6.90 12.05 -18.43
C HIS A 285 -7.90 12.91 -19.22
N ARG A 286 -8.17 12.55 -20.49
CA ARG A 286 -9.16 13.26 -21.30
C ARG A 286 -10.58 12.91 -20.85
N GLN A 287 -10.86 11.63 -20.65
CA GLN A 287 -12.13 11.12 -20.12
C GLN A 287 -12.48 11.81 -18.79
N ALA A 288 -11.56 11.84 -17.82
CA ALA A 288 -11.79 12.52 -16.54
C ALA A 288 -12.13 14.01 -16.70
N ARG A 289 -11.45 14.73 -17.60
CA ARG A 289 -11.77 16.15 -17.88
C ARG A 289 -13.09 16.32 -18.63
N GLU A 290 -13.44 15.40 -19.53
CA GLU A 290 -14.69 15.44 -20.28
C GLU A 290 -15.90 15.16 -19.37
N GLU A 291 -15.77 14.25 -18.39
CA GLU A 291 -16.78 14.03 -17.34
C GLU A 291 -17.02 15.30 -16.51
N VAL A 292 -15.96 15.96 -16.02
CA VAL A 292 -16.11 17.23 -15.28
C VAL A 292 -16.69 18.34 -16.15
N ALA A 293 -16.20 18.51 -17.38
CA ALA A 293 -16.68 19.57 -18.28
C ALA A 293 -18.14 19.37 -18.70
N ALA A 294 -18.61 18.13 -18.84
CA ALA A 294 -20.02 17.83 -19.10
C ALA A 294 -20.90 18.23 -17.90
N TRP A 295 -20.49 17.89 -16.68
CA TRP A 295 -21.19 18.29 -15.46
C TRP A 295 -21.23 19.82 -15.30
N GLU A 296 -20.11 20.51 -15.52
CA GLU A 296 -20.03 21.98 -15.42
C GLU A 296 -20.87 22.71 -16.48
N ALA A 297 -21.06 22.12 -17.67
CA ALA A 297 -21.90 22.68 -18.71
C ALA A 297 -23.40 22.72 -18.31
N GLU A 298 -23.83 21.81 -17.44
CA GLU A 298 -25.21 21.70 -16.95
C GLU A 298 -25.43 22.41 -15.60
N ASN A 299 -24.42 22.38 -14.72
CA ASN A 299 -24.55 22.82 -13.32
C ASN A 299 -23.79 24.14 -13.02
N GLY A 300 -22.98 24.63 -13.96
CA GLY A 300 -22.03 25.73 -13.75
C GLY A 300 -20.67 25.24 -13.24
N PRO A 301 -19.65 26.13 -13.25
CA PRO A 301 -18.29 25.75 -12.89
C PRO A 301 -18.18 25.34 -11.42
N LEU A 302 -17.38 24.31 -11.15
CA LEU A 302 -17.07 23.89 -9.79
C LEU A 302 -16.28 24.99 -9.07
N PRO A 303 -16.59 25.31 -7.80
CA PRO A 303 -15.80 26.25 -7.02
C PRO A 303 -14.37 25.72 -6.82
N PRO A 304 -13.34 26.59 -6.69
CA PRO A 304 -11.99 26.14 -6.34
C PRO A 304 -11.99 25.39 -5.01
N MET A 305 -11.28 24.26 -4.96
CA MET A 305 -11.19 23.41 -3.77
C MET A 305 -9.77 22.84 -3.66
N GLN A 306 -9.19 22.93 -2.46
CA GLN A 306 -7.97 22.18 -2.13
C GLN A 306 -8.37 20.75 -1.77
N LEU A 307 -7.89 19.78 -2.54
CA LEU A 307 -8.15 18.37 -2.31
C LEU A 307 -7.26 17.83 -1.17
N ASN A 308 -7.76 16.82 -0.44
CA ASN A 308 -7.03 16.17 0.66
C ASN A 308 -6.05 15.11 0.13
N THR A 309 -5.02 15.56 -0.60
CA THR A 309 -4.03 14.69 -1.27
C THR A 309 -2.69 14.61 -0.57
N THR A 310 -2.44 15.47 0.43
CA THR A 310 -1.22 15.50 1.22
C THR A 310 -1.08 14.19 2.00
N PRO A 311 0.00 13.41 1.81
CA PRO A 311 0.23 12.20 2.59
C PRO A 311 0.23 12.49 4.10
N PRO A 312 -0.39 11.62 4.93
CA PRO A 312 -0.48 11.82 6.38
C PRO A 312 0.88 12.01 7.05
N VAL A 313 1.89 11.33 6.51
CA VAL A 313 3.31 11.44 6.81
C VAL A 313 4.01 11.27 5.46
N PHE A 314 5.03 12.08 5.13
CA PHE A 314 6.40 11.65 4.80
C PHE A 314 7.33 12.82 4.45
N GLY A 315 8.65 12.55 4.51
CA GLY A 315 9.73 13.49 4.25
C GLY A 315 10.75 13.61 5.40
N LEU A 316 12.03 13.40 5.07
CA LEU A 316 13.16 14.02 5.78
C LEU A 316 13.35 15.49 5.38
N GLU A 317 12.88 15.88 4.19
CA GLU A 317 12.94 17.27 3.74
C GLU A 317 12.08 18.18 4.64
N GLY A 318 12.69 19.27 5.11
CA GLY A 318 12.06 20.25 5.99
C GLY A 318 12.08 19.92 7.49
N PHE A 319 12.30 18.67 7.90
CA PHE A 319 12.25 18.25 9.32
C PHE A 319 13.34 17.27 9.78
N GLY A 320 14.17 16.74 8.87
CA GLY A 320 15.43 16.08 9.22
C GLY A 320 16.49 17.10 9.70
N PRO A 321 17.63 16.64 10.23
CA PRO A 321 18.76 17.54 10.49
C PRO A 321 19.15 18.22 9.17
N SER A 322 19.32 19.55 9.21
CA SER A 322 19.80 20.31 8.06
C SER A 322 21.16 19.77 7.59
N ASP A 323 21.39 19.80 6.28
CA ASP A 323 22.68 19.48 5.66
C ASP A 323 23.79 20.50 6.05
N GLU A 324 24.23 20.45 7.31
CA GLU A 324 25.48 21.03 7.77
C GLU A 324 26.52 19.90 7.94
N GLY A 325 27.21 19.59 6.83
CA GLY A 325 28.33 18.66 6.72
C GLY A 325 29.30 19.07 5.63
#